data_AF-A0A7W1A0H3-F1
#
_entry.id   AF-A0A7W1A0H3-F1
#
_cell.length_a   1.000
_cell.length_b   1.000
_cell.length_c   1.000
_cell.angle_alpha   90.00
_cell.angle_beta   90.00
_cell.angle_gamma   90.00
#
_symmetry.space_group_name_H-M   'P 1'
#
loop_
_entity.id
_entity.type
_entity.pdbx_description
1 polymer ?
#
loop_
_entity_poly.entity_id
_entity_poly.type
_entity_poly.pdbx_seq_one_letter_code
_entity_poly.pdbx_strand_id
1 'polypeptide(L)'
;MSQFEPPVEELFVRALLAIARADREIDGAEGERIDAVLRRRFPGVAIAELLFERTVRAEEVVKGLGAETEGGPYRNTTIPPAELGRMFVEDALAIVATHDGVSSAEEAALLRFAPLFGMPVHDVRKALAAATAARS
;
A
#
# COMPACT_ATOMS: atom_id res chain seq x y z
N MET A 1 -5.30 -2.75 -28.99
CA MET A 1 -5.89 -2.06 -27.82
C MET A 1 -4.74 -1.65 -26.93
N SER A 2 -4.47 -0.35 -26.79
CA SER A 2 -3.44 0.13 -25.86
C SER A 2 -3.93 -0.23 -24.45
N GLN A 3 -3.25 -1.17 -23.79
CA GLN A 3 -3.48 -1.43 -22.37
C GLN A 3 -2.95 -0.21 -21.64
N PHE A 4 -3.85 0.67 -21.18
CA PHE A 4 -3.48 1.80 -20.36
C PHE A 4 -2.99 1.22 -19.02
N GLU A 5 -1.69 1.34 -18.74
CA GLU A 5 -1.16 0.95 -17.46
C GLU A 5 -1.72 1.91 -16.40
N PRO A 6 -2.25 1.41 -15.27
CA PRO A 6 -2.79 2.27 -14.23
C PRO A 6 -1.67 3.20 -13.70
N PRO A 7 -2.00 4.46 -13.35
CA PRO A 7 -1.03 5.37 -12.77
C PRO A 7 -0.48 4.80 -11.45
N VAL A 8 0.75 5.17 -11.08
CA VAL A 8 1.43 4.64 -9.88
C VAL A 8 0.61 4.91 -8.62
N GLU A 9 -0.08 6.04 -8.57
CA GLU A 9 -1.01 6.42 -7.49
C GLU A 9 -2.15 5.40 -7.34
N GLU A 10 -2.73 4.93 -8.44
CA GLU A 10 -3.79 3.92 -8.39
C GLU A 10 -3.23 2.58 -7.90
N LEU A 11 -2.05 2.16 -8.39
CA LEU A 11 -1.37 0.94 -7.92
C LEU A 11 -1.04 1.00 -6.42
N PHE A 12 -0.59 2.17 -5.96
CA PHE A 12 -0.31 2.45 -4.55
C PHE A 12 -1.59 2.29 -3.71
N VAL A 13 -2.67 2.95 -4.11
CA VAL A 13 -3.97 2.86 -3.42
C VAL A 13 -4.48 1.42 -3.41
N ARG A 14 -4.45 0.73 -4.54
CA ARG A 14 -4.92 -0.66 -4.65
C ARG A 14 -4.10 -1.61 -3.79
N ALA A 15 -2.79 -1.39 -3.66
CA ALA A 15 -1.94 -2.16 -2.77
C ALA A 15 -2.25 -1.88 -1.29
N LEU A 16 -2.55 -0.64 -0.91
CA LEU A 16 -3.02 -0.32 0.45
C LEU A 16 -4.34 -1.03 0.77
N LEU A 17 -5.31 -0.98 -0.16
CA LEU A 17 -6.57 -1.71 -0.01
C LEU A 17 -6.37 -3.23 0.02
N ALA A 18 -5.35 -3.75 -0.66
CA ALA A 18 -5.01 -5.17 -0.60
C ALA A 18 -4.47 -5.60 0.77
N ILE A 19 -3.78 -4.70 1.46
CA ILE A 19 -3.31 -4.93 2.82
C ILE A 19 -4.51 -4.87 3.77
N ALA A 20 -5.31 -3.82 3.71
CA ALA A 20 -6.48 -3.65 4.59
C ALA A 20 -7.55 -4.74 4.43
N ARG A 21 -7.56 -5.49 3.31
CA ARG A 21 -8.48 -6.63 3.11
C ARG A 21 -7.85 -7.98 3.40
N ALA A 22 -6.62 -8.03 3.90
CA ALA A 22 -5.86 -9.26 3.97
C ALA A 22 -6.50 -10.31 4.89
N ASP A 23 -7.21 -9.86 5.92
CA ASP A 23 -7.99 -10.68 6.85
C ASP A 23 -9.47 -10.88 6.41
N ARG A 24 -9.84 -10.34 5.25
CA ARG A 24 -11.15 -10.43 4.56
C ARG A 24 -12.24 -9.51 5.08
N GLU A 25 -11.94 -8.63 6.02
CA GLU A 25 -12.89 -7.63 6.51
C GLU A 25 -12.26 -6.24 6.38
N ILE A 26 -13.09 -5.22 6.19
CA ILE A 26 -12.71 -3.83 6.46
C ILE A 26 -13.79 -3.36 7.41
N ASP A 27 -13.43 -3.13 8.67
CA ASP A 27 -14.39 -2.64 9.63
C ASP A 27 -14.70 -1.14 9.42
N GLY A 28 -15.67 -0.60 10.17
CA GLY A 28 -16.04 0.81 10.05
C GLY A 28 -14.88 1.77 10.39
N ALA A 29 -14.06 1.44 11.39
CA ALA A 29 -12.95 2.28 11.82
C ALA A 29 -11.77 2.23 10.84
N GLU A 30 -11.51 1.09 10.22
CA GLU A 30 -10.60 0.95 9.08
C GLU A 30 -11.10 1.72 7.87
N GLY A 31 -12.40 1.62 7.56
CA GLY A 31 -13.02 2.41 6.49
C GLY A 31 -12.80 3.91 6.65
N GLU A 32 -12.99 4.44 7.86
CA GLU A 32 -12.70 5.84 8.17
C GLU A 32 -11.22 6.20 8.03
N ARG A 33 -10.31 5.32 8.49
CA ARG A 33 -8.86 5.52 8.36
C ARG A 33 -8.42 5.48 6.89
N ILE A 34 -8.96 4.57 6.09
CA ILE A 34 -8.75 4.48 4.64
C ILE A 34 -9.17 5.80 3.99
N ASP A 35 -10.40 6.27 4.26
CA ASP A 35 -10.91 7.51 3.66
C ASP A 35 -10.02 8.71 4.05
N ALA A 36 -9.64 8.82 5.32
CA ALA A 36 -8.80 9.90 5.82
C ALA A 36 -7.39 9.91 5.18
N VAL A 37 -6.73 8.76 5.10
CA VAL A 37 -5.38 8.64 4.51
C VAL A 37 -5.43 8.90 3.01
N LEU A 38 -6.34 8.23 2.30
CA LEU A 38 -6.35 8.25 0.84
C LEU A 38 -6.87 9.57 0.29
N ARG A 39 -7.88 10.21 0.89
CA ARG A 39 -8.34 11.54 0.43
C ARG A 39 -7.28 12.62 0.62
N ARG A 40 -6.53 12.55 1.71
CA ARG A 40 -5.44 13.49 1.99
C ARG A 40 -4.33 13.37 0.96
N ARG A 41 -3.98 12.15 0.56
CA ARG A 41 -2.80 11.87 -0.27
C ARG A 41 -3.12 11.81 -1.77
N PHE A 42 -4.30 11.34 -2.13
CA PHE A 42 -4.72 11.07 -3.51
C PHE A 42 -6.12 11.63 -3.79
N PRO A 43 -6.32 12.97 -3.72
CA PRO A 43 -7.64 13.58 -3.87
C PRO A 43 -8.29 13.35 -5.26
N GLY A 44 -7.49 12.97 -6.28
CA GLY A 44 -7.98 12.67 -7.63
C GLY A 44 -8.32 11.20 -7.88
N VAL A 45 -8.06 10.29 -6.92
CA VAL A 45 -8.36 8.86 -7.08
C VAL A 45 -9.79 8.59 -6.59
N ALA A 46 -10.58 7.89 -7.41
CA ALA A 46 -11.95 7.49 -7.08
C ALA A 46 -11.96 6.31 -6.08
N ILE A 47 -11.59 6.57 -4.82
CA ILE A 47 -11.43 5.55 -3.77
C ILE A 47 -12.69 4.69 -3.62
N ALA A 48 -13.87 5.30 -3.71
CA ALA A 48 -15.15 4.59 -3.60
C ALA A 48 -15.30 3.49 -4.67
N GLU A 49 -14.80 3.70 -5.89
CA GLU A 49 -14.85 2.70 -6.95
C GLU A 49 -13.88 1.54 -6.66
N LEU A 50 -12.66 1.87 -6.22
CA LEU A 50 -11.63 0.89 -5.86
C LEU A 50 -12.04 0.03 -4.65
N LEU A 51 -12.91 0.55 -3.77
CA LEU A 51 -13.47 -0.22 -2.65
C LEU A 51 -14.36 -1.39 -3.08
N PHE A 52 -14.91 -1.37 -4.31
CA PHE A 52 -15.71 -2.47 -4.86
C PHE A 52 -14.94 -3.35 -5.85
N GLU A 53 -13.73 -2.94 -6.24
CA GLU A 53 -12.90 -3.71 -7.14
C GLU A 53 -12.21 -4.90 -6.46
N ARG A 54 -11.86 -5.90 -7.30
CA ARG A 54 -11.02 -7.00 -6.86
C ARG A 54 -9.68 -6.49 -6.33
N THR A 55 -9.21 -7.12 -5.27
CA THR A 55 -7.89 -6.86 -4.70
C THR A 55 -6.80 -7.09 -5.74
N VAL A 56 -5.84 -6.16 -5.82
CA VAL A 56 -4.68 -6.28 -6.70
C VAL A 56 -3.71 -7.33 -6.17
N ARG A 57 -3.08 -8.09 -7.07
CA ARG A 57 -2.01 -9.03 -6.71
C ARG A 57 -0.65 -8.35 -6.84
N ALA A 58 0.34 -8.88 -6.11
CA ALA A 58 1.70 -8.33 -6.12
C ALA A 58 2.31 -8.32 -7.53
N GLU A 59 2.05 -9.36 -8.32
CA GLU A 59 2.55 -9.49 -9.69
C GLU A 59 1.97 -8.41 -10.62
N GLU A 60 0.74 -7.99 -10.37
CA GLU A 60 0.08 -6.93 -11.13
C GLU A 60 0.67 -5.56 -10.81
N VAL A 61 1.04 -5.35 -9.53
CA VAL A 61 1.76 -4.14 -9.11
C VAL A 61 3.14 -4.11 -9.76
N VAL A 62 3.91 -5.20 -9.72
CA VAL A 62 5.23 -5.29 -10.38
C VAL A 62 5.14 -4.97 -11.87
N LYS A 63 4.15 -5.55 -12.55
CA LYS A 63 3.92 -5.31 -13.97
C LYS A 63 3.59 -3.84 -14.23
N GLY A 64 2.63 -3.27 -13.48
CA GLY A 64 2.19 -1.88 -13.67
C GLY A 64 3.24 -0.83 -13.28
N LEU A 65 4.17 -1.16 -12.39
CA LEU A 65 5.30 -0.30 -12.06
C LEU A 65 6.36 -0.30 -13.17
N GLY A 66 6.34 -1.25 -14.10
CA GLY A 66 7.27 -1.29 -15.24
C GLY A 66 8.63 -1.93 -14.92
N ALA A 67 8.70 -2.82 -13.92
CA ALA A 67 9.93 -3.49 -13.49
C ALA A 67 10.64 -4.32 -14.59
N GLU A 68 9.97 -4.63 -15.70
CA GLU A 68 10.53 -5.35 -16.86
C GLU A 68 11.19 -4.44 -17.92
N THR A 69 11.12 -3.11 -17.77
CA THR A 69 11.66 -2.16 -18.77
C THR A 69 12.84 -1.35 -18.23
N GLU A 70 13.83 -1.07 -19.08
CA GLU A 70 15.01 -0.27 -18.74
C GLU A 70 14.58 1.10 -18.15
N GLY A 71 14.82 1.29 -16.84
CA GLY A 71 14.43 2.48 -16.08
C GLY A 71 13.84 2.20 -14.69
N GLY A 72 13.37 0.97 -14.43
CA GLY A 72 12.91 0.52 -13.12
C GLY A 72 11.50 1.01 -12.71
N PRO A 73 10.98 0.52 -11.57
CA PRO A 73 9.56 0.55 -11.23
C PRO A 73 8.92 1.95 -10.98
N TYR A 74 9.67 3.03 -11.13
CA TYR A 74 9.26 4.38 -10.71
C TYR A 74 9.55 5.44 -11.76
N ARG A 75 9.76 5.03 -13.02
CA ARG A 75 10.17 5.91 -14.12
C ARG A 75 9.25 7.13 -14.30
N ASN A 76 7.99 7.02 -13.92
CA ASN A 76 6.99 8.08 -14.05
C ASN A 76 6.75 8.87 -12.74
N THR A 77 7.52 8.61 -11.68
CA THR A 77 7.40 9.33 -10.41
C THR A 77 8.60 10.24 -10.21
N THR A 78 8.38 11.43 -9.62
CA THR A 78 9.47 12.31 -9.17
C THR A 78 10.01 11.92 -7.80
N ILE A 79 9.47 10.87 -7.17
CA ILE A 79 9.75 10.47 -5.79
C ILE A 79 10.81 9.36 -5.78
N PRO A 80 11.88 9.49 -4.98
CA PRO A 80 12.85 8.42 -4.81
C PRO A 80 12.19 7.12 -4.32
N PRO A 81 12.61 5.94 -4.81
CA PRO A 81 12.02 4.65 -4.42
C PRO A 81 11.95 4.43 -2.90
N ALA A 82 13.04 4.71 -2.18
CA ALA A 82 13.07 4.53 -0.73
C ALA A 82 12.06 5.43 -0.01
N GLU A 83 11.83 6.64 -0.53
CA GLU A 83 10.84 7.57 0.02
C GLU A 83 9.42 7.09 -0.26
N LEU A 84 9.14 6.60 -1.46
CA LEU A 84 7.85 6.02 -1.82
C LEU A 84 7.52 4.79 -0.97
N GLY A 85 8.49 3.91 -0.74
CA GLY A 85 8.33 2.73 0.10
C GLY A 85 8.06 3.09 1.56
N ARG A 86 8.76 4.10 2.09
CA ARG A 86 8.48 4.63 3.43
C ARG A 86 7.07 5.20 3.52
N MET A 87 6.69 6.04 2.55
CA MET A 87 5.35 6.61 2.45
C MET A 87 4.26 5.53 2.43
N PHE A 88 4.50 4.45 1.68
CA PHE A 88 3.60 3.30 1.59
C PHE A 88 3.42 2.60 2.93
N VAL A 89 4.52 2.31 3.63
CA VAL A 89 4.46 1.64 4.93
C VAL A 89 3.80 2.52 5.99
N GLU A 90 4.11 3.83 6.02
CA GLU A 90 3.47 4.78 6.94
C GLU A 90 1.95 4.83 6.73
N ASP A 91 1.49 4.92 5.47
CA ASP A 91 0.07 4.96 5.15
C ASP A 91 -0.62 3.62 5.47
N ALA A 92 0.02 2.50 5.14
CA ALA A 92 -0.51 1.19 5.46
C ALA A 92 -0.68 1.01 6.97
N LEU A 93 0.33 1.34 7.78
CA LEU A 93 0.24 1.27 9.24
C LEU A 93 -0.78 2.26 9.81
N ALA A 94 -0.93 3.43 9.21
CA ALA A 94 -1.99 4.37 9.63
C ALA A 94 -3.39 3.80 9.38
N ILE A 95 -3.55 2.94 8.37
CA ILE A 95 -4.80 2.25 8.06
C ILE A 95 -5.02 1.06 8.98
N VAL A 96 -4.10 0.10 9.02
CA VAL A 96 -4.35 -1.21 9.65
C VAL A 96 -3.92 -1.31 11.11
N ALA A 97 -2.98 -0.50 11.59
CA ALA A 97 -2.48 -0.65 12.96
C ALA A 97 -3.53 -0.19 13.98
N THR A 98 -3.94 -1.12 14.85
CA THR A 98 -4.84 -0.88 15.99
C THR A 98 -4.05 -0.91 17.31
N HIS A 99 -4.73 -0.77 18.45
CA HIS A 99 -4.12 -0.93 19.77
C HIS A 99 -3.56 -2.35 20.00
N ASP A 100 -4.21 -3.38 19.43
CA ASP A 100 -3.78 -4.78 19.49
C ASP A 100 -2.67 -5.10 18.48
N GLY A 101 -2.27 -4.11 17.68
CA GLY A 101 -1.28 -4.24 16.62
C GLY A 101 -1.91 -4.41 15.23
N VAL A 102 -1.19 -5.15 14.37
CA VAL A 102 -1.57 -5.47 12.99
C VAL A 102 -1.82 -6.97 12.93
N SER A 103 -2.87 -7.42 12.22
CA SER A 103 -3.13 -8.86 12.11
C SER A 103 -1.99 -9.56 11.33
N SER A 104 -1.80 -10.86 11.55
CA SER A 104 -0.77 -11.62 10.84
C SER A 104 -1.00 -11.65 9.31
N ALA A 105 -2.25 -11.55 8.86
CA ALA A 105 -2.57 -11.53 7.43
C ALA A 105 -2.15 -10.21 6.78
N GLU A 106 -2.43 -9.09 7.44
CA GLU A 106 -2.04 -7.74 6.99
C GLU A 106 -0.52 -7.55 7.06
N GLU A 107 0.13 -8.06 8.11
CA GLU A 107 1.58 -8.07 8.21
C GLU A 107 2.21 -8.80 7.01
N ALA A 108 1.71 -10.00 6.71
CA ALA A 108 2.18 -10.77 5.55
C ALA A 108 1.93 -10.04 4.22
N ALA A 109 0.81 -9.32 4.09
CA ALA A 109 0.53 -8.50 2.93
C ALA A 109 1.47 -7.29 2.83
N LEU A 110 1.74 -6.60 3.94
CA LEU A 110 2.65 -5.46 4.01
C LEU A 110 4.08 -5.85 3.61
N LEU A 111 4.57 -6.98 4.15
CA LEU A 111 5.88 -7.54 3.82
C LEU A 111 5.98 -7.96 2.34
N ARG A 112 4.85 -8.26 1.70
CA ARG A 112 4.79 -8.60 0.27
C ARG A 112 4.77 -7.36 -0.63
N PHE A 113 4.04 -6.32 -0.27
CA PHE A 113 3.86 -5.13 -1.12
C PHE A 113 4.93 -4.05 -0.90
N ALA A 114 5.34 -3.76 0.32
CA ALA A 114 6.27 -2.66 0.61
C ALA A 114 7.62 -2.74 -0.13
N PRO A 115 8.22 -3.93 -0.34
CA PRO A 115 9.43 -4.05 -1.17
C PRO A 115 9.22 -3.65 -2.63
N LEU A 116 8.00 -3.82 -3.17
CA LEU A 116 7.64 -3.41 -4.52
C LEU A 116 7.64 -1.90 -4.68
N PHE A 117 7.51 -1.16 -3.58
CA PHE A 117 7.60 0.29 -3.49
C PHE A 117 8.96 0.78 -2.99
N GLY A 118 9.95 -0.11 -2.83
CA GLY A 118 11.35 0.29 -2.58
C GLY A 118 11.76 0.26 -1.12
N MET A 119 10.94 -0.30 -0.22
CA MET A 119 11.30 -0.48 1.18
C MET A 119 11.75 -1.93 1.46
N PRO A 120 13.01 -2.17 1.83
CA PRO A 120 13.50 -3.50 2.14
C PRO A 120 12.72 -4.17 3.28
N VAL A 121 12.49 -5.48 3.19
CA VAL A 121 11.75 -6.29 4.19
C VAL A 121 12.24 -6.06 5.62
N HIS A 122 13.55 -5.93 5.82
CA HIS A 122 14.13 -5.71 7.14
C HIS A 122 13.71 -4.36 7.77
N ASP A 123 13.53 -3.32 6.96
CA ASP A 123 13.06 -2.02 7.44
C ASP A 123 11.54 -2.00 7.64
N VAL A 124 10.78 -2.74 6.82
CA VAL A 124 9.34 -2.94 7.05
C VAL A 124 9.10 -3.57 8.41
N ARG A 125 9.88 -4.60 8.78
CA ARG A 125 9.81 -5.25 10.10
C ARG A 125 10.13 -4.29 11.25
N LYS A 126 11.13 -3.41 11.08
CA LYS A 126 11.45 -2.38 12.09
C LYS A 126 10.28 -1.41 12.27
N ALA A 127 9.65 -0.98 11.17
CA ALA A 127 8.51 -0.08 11.20
C ALA A 127 7.30 -0.71 11.92
N LEU A 128 7.00 -1.98 11.63
CA LEU A 128 5.98 -2.76 12.33
C LEU A 128 6.25 -2.82 13.84
N ALA A 129 7.46 -3.21 14.24
CA ALA A 129 7.82 -3.30 15.65
C ALA A 129 7.70 -1.94 16.38
N ALA A 130 8.11 -0.85 15.72
CA ALA A 130 7.97 0.50 16.25
C ALA A 130 6.49 0.92 16.39
N ALA A 131 5.64 0.58 15.42
CA ALA A 131 4.21 0.89 15.45
C ALA A 131 3.48 0.14 16.58
N THR A 132 3.83 -1.12 16.84
CA THR A 132 3.31 -1.89 17.97
C THR A 132 3.75 -1.30 19.31
N ALA A 133 5.05 -0.97 19.43
CA ALA A 133 5.60 -0.39 20.66
C ALA A 133 5.02 0.98 21.01
N ALA A 134 4.73 1.83 20.02
CA ALA A 134 4.15 3.16 20.25
C ALA A 134 2.68 3.13 20.74
N ARG A 135 2.05 1.95 20.72
CA ARG A 135 0.63 1.74 21.06
C ARG A 135 0.43 0.87 22.31
N SER A 136 1.51 0.34 22.87
CA SER A 136 1.56 -0.39 24.14
C SER A 136 1.77 0.59 25.30
#